data_AF-A0A2E4ADA9-F1
#
_entry.id   AF-A0A2E4ADA9-F1
#
_cell.length_a   1.000
_cell.length_b   1.000
_cell.length_c   1.000
_cell.angle_alpha   90.00
_cell.angle_beta   90.00
_cell.angle_gamma   90.00
#
_symmetry.space_group_name_H-M   'P 1'
#
loop_
_entity.id
_entity.type
_entity.pdbx_description
1 polymer ?
#
loop_
_entity_poly.entity_id
_entity_poly.type
_entity_poly.pdbx_seq_one_letter_code
_entity_poly.pdbx_strand_id
1 'polypeptide(L)'
;MNEACPLLPQISKTIRAADSRELGSNKGLPFYRLCLEYSQSKWIQGFPAQALLQLNRAMSADLEGDEKYLKKQPIPYSSIKWILAQRPDNKGQFLGNPRRHWQHYASRMSGPRAEVRIWRAWACFAIASKLLPHSKFPDDYEQINEEGLIIPSETEISDKLKILGLPSESVQWNLCL
;
A
#
# COMPACT_ATOMS: atom_id res chain seq x y z
N MET A 1 22.14 -1.68 1.91
CA MET A 1 21.03 -2.54 1.40
C MET A 1 20.19 -2.96 2.58
N ASN A 2 18.88 -3.16 2.38
CA ASN A 2 17.99 -3.58 3.47
C ASN A 2 17.88 -5.10 3.51
N GLU A 3 17.69 -5.66 4.70
CA GLU A 3 17.26 -7.06 4.84
C GLU A 3 15.87 -7.25 4.23
N ALA A 4 15.60 -8.43 3.66
CA ALA A 4 14.34 -8.72 3.01
C ALA A 4 13.15 -8.53 3.97
N CYS A 5 12.05 -7.94 3.48
CA CYS A 5 10.81 -7.88 4.25
C CYS A 5 10.25 -9.30 4.41
N PRO A 6 10.06 -9.80 5.64
CA PRO A 6 9.60 -11.18 5.88
C PRO A 6 8.13 -11.39 5.47
N LEU A 7 7.38 -10.31 5.28
CA LEU A 7 5.97 -10.30 4.90
C LEU A 7 5.76 -10.13 3.39
N LEU A 8 6.84 -10.08 2.61
CA LEU A 8 6.79 -10.09 1.15
C LEU A 8 7.32 -11.43 0.62
N PRO A 9 6.94 -11.83 -0.61
CA PRO A 9 7.47 -13.04 -1.21
C PRO A 9 9.00 -13.00 -1.27
N GLN A 10 9.61 -14.16 -1.09
CA GLN A 10 11.02 -14.35 -1.37
C GLN A 10 11.24 -14.24 -2.88
N ILE A 11 12.31 -13.55 -3.27
CA ILE A 11 12.64 -13.33 -4.68
C ILE A 11 13.86 -14.16 -5.05
N SER A 12 13.80 -14.88 -6.17
CA SER A 12 14.94 -15.59 -6.75
C SER A 12 15.77 -14.70 -7.68
N LYS A 13 15.16 -13.63 -8.20
CA LYS A 13 15.80 -12.58 -9.02
C LYS A 13 15.27 -11.21 -8.64
N THR A 14 16.08 -10.18 -8.87
CA THR A 14 15.62 -8.78 -8.77
C THR A 14 14.65 -8.47 -9.92
N ILE A 15 13.46 -8.00 -9.57
CA ILE A 15 12.46 -7.54 -10.55
C ILE A 15 12.81 -6.12 -11.02
N ARG A 16 12.66 -5.86 -12.32
CA ARG A 16 12.93 -4.57 -12.97
C ARG A 16 11.65 -4.00 -13.59
N ALA A 17 11.74 -2.74 -14.01
CA ALA A 17 10.63 -2.07 -14.69
C ALA A 17 10.21 -2.77 -16.00
N ALA A 18 11.15 -3.42 -16.68
CA ALA A 18 10.88 -4.19 -17.90
C ALA A 18 9.95 -5.38 -17.65
N ASP A 19 10.17 -6.14 -16.57
CA ASP A 19 9.31 -7.28 -16.20
C ASP A 19 7.84 -6.82 -15.99
N SER A 20 7.62 -5.60 -15.48
CA SER A 20 6.27 -5.04 -15.32
C SER A 20 5.61 -4.64 -16.64
N ARG A 21 6.37 -4.37 -17.70
CA ARG A 21 5.80 -4.02 -19.02
C ARG A 21 5.32 -5.25 -19.77
N GLU A 22 5.96 -6.39 -19.55
CA GLU A 22 5.61 -7.68 -20.17
C GLU A 22 4.20 -8.16 -19.82
N LEU A 23 3.65 -7.74 -18.66
CA LEU A 23 2.28 -8.05 -18.26
C LEU A 23 1.21 -7.29 -19.07
N GLY A 24 1.57 -6.23 -19.80
CA GLY A 24 0.64 -5.42 -20.58
C GLY A 24 -0.54 -4.89 -19.75
N SER A 25 -1.76 -5.16 -20.19
CA SER A 25 -3.01 -4.78 -19.52
C SER A 25 -3.50 -5.79 -18.48
N ASN A 26 -2.79 -6.90 -18.24
CA ASN A 26 -3.20 -7.88 -17.23
C ASN A 26 -3.09 -7.28 -15.83
N LYS A 27 -4.22 -7.23 -15.10
CA LYS A 27 -4.31 -6.73 -13.73
C LYS A 27 -4.68 -7.80 -12.71
N GLY A 28 -4.77 -9.06 -13.10
CA GLY A 28 -5.13 -10.16 -12.19
C GLY A 28 -3.98 -10.62 -11.29
N LEU A 29 -4.08 -11.87 -10.82
CA LEU A 29 -3.11 -12.46 -9.88
C LEU A 29 -1.63 -12.38 -10.32
N PRO A 30 -1.24 -12.57 -11.60
CA PRO A 30 0.16 -12.40 -12.03
C PRO A 30 0.69 -10.97 -11.79
N PHE A 31 -0.14 -9.96 -12.02
CA PHE A 31 0.20 -8.56 -11.75
C PHE A 31 0.35 -8.29 -10.27
N TYR A 32 -0.56 -8.82 -9.45
CA TYR A 32 -0.46 -8.75 -8.00
C TYR A 32 0.88 -9.30 -7.48
N ARG A 33 1.22 -10.53 -7.88
CA ARG A 33 2.48 -11.21 -7.49
C ARG A 33 3.70 -10.41 -7.90
N LEU A 34 3.75 -9.96 -9.15
CA LEU A 34 4.89 -9.20 -9.65
C LEU A 34 5.06 -7.89 -8.86
N CYS A 35 3.97 -7.20 -8.51
CA CYS A 35 4.06 -5.98 -7.70
C CYS A 35 4.63 -6.25 -6.30
N LEU A 36 4.28 -7.37 -5.66
CA LEU A 36 4.85 -7.74 -4.36
C LEU A 36 6.35 -8.08 -4.45
N GLU A 37 6.75 -8.88 -5.43
CA GLU A 37 8.16 -9.22 -5.69
C GLU A 37 8.98 -7.99 -6.09
N TYR A 38 8.36 -7.07 -6.83
CA TYR A 38 9.00 -5.81 -7.21
C TYR A 38 9.15 -4.88 -6.01
N SER A 39 8.17 -4.84 -5.12
CA SER A 39 8.30 -4.13 -3.84
C SER A 39 9.48 -4.67 -3.03
N GLN A 40 9.61 -6.00 -2.90
CA GLN A 40 10.73 -6.64 -2.21
C GLN A 40 12.08 -6.25 -2.83
N SER A 41 12.15 -6.28 -4.17
CA SER A 41 13.35 -5.89 -4.92
C SER A 41 13.75 -4.44 -4.62
N LYS A 42 12.79 -3.50 -4.64
CA LYS A 42 13.02 -2.08 -4.33
C LYS A 42 13.42 -1.86 -2.89
N TRP A 43 12.80 -2.58 -1.96
CA TRP A 43 13.14 -2.51 -0.56
C TRP A 43 14.59 -2.93 -0.30
N ILE A 44 15.01 -4.11 -0.78
CA ILE A 44 16.37 -4.64 -0.60
C ILE A 44 17.42 -3.67 -1.17
N GLN A 45 17.12 -3.06 -2.32
CA GLN A 45 17.97 -2.05 -2.97
C GLN A 45 18.06 -0.71 -2.22
N GLY A 46 17.28 -0.51 -1.15
CA GLY A 46 17.28 0.74 -0.38
C GLY A 46 16.36 1.83 -0.92
N PHE A 47 15.32 1.46 -1.68
CA PHE A 47 14.32 2.37 -2.23
C PHE A 47 12.94 2.17 -1.58
N PRO A 48 12.75 2.57 -0.30
CA PRO A 48 11.53 2.27 0.45
C PRO A 48 10.30 2.99 -0.12
N ALA A 49 10.43 4.24 -0.58
CA ALA A 49 9.31 4.94 -1.23
C ALA A 49 8.84 4.19 -2.50
N GLN A 50 9.77 3.69 -3.33
CA GLN A 50 9.42 2.91 -4.51
C GLN A 50 8.80 1.55 -4.16
N ALA A 51 9.23 0.93 -3.06
CA ALA A 51 8.62 -0.30 -2.55
C ALA A 51 7.15 -0.06 -2.18
N LEU A 52 6.84 1.00 -1.42
CA LEU A 52 5.47 1.38 -1.08
C LEU A 52 4.61 1.67 -2.32
N LEU A 53 5.18 2.33 -3.34
CA LEU A 53 4.48 2.55 -4.61
C LEU A 53 4.10 1.24 -5.32
N GLN A 54 4.95 0.20 -5.26
CA GLN A 54 4.59 -1.11 -5.81
C GLN A 54 3.50 -1.81 -5.00
N LEU A 55 3.47 -1.65 -3.68
CA LEU A 55 2.39 -2.19 -2.85
C LEU A 55 1.05 -1.51 -3.16
N ASN A 56 1.05 -0.20 -3.39
CA ASN A 56 -0.15 0.52 -3.86
C ASN A 56 -0.63 0.03 -5.23
N ARG A 57 0.30 -0.32 -6.12
CA ARG A 57 -0.02 -0.95 -7.41
C ARG A 57 -0.59 -2.35 -7.22
N ALA A 58 -0.04 -3.16 -6.32
CA ALA A 58 -0.58 -4.48 -6.01
C ALA A 58 -2.04 -4.37 -5.54
N MET A 59 -2.36 -3.37 -4.72
CA MET A 59 -3.72 -3.09 -4.25
C MET A 59 -4.71 -2.65 -5.36
N SER A 60 -4.25 -2.40 -6.58
CA SER A 60 -5.10 -2.14 -7.74
C SER A 60 -5.37 -3.38 -8.59
N ALA A 61 -4.94 -4.57 -8.15
CA ALA A 61 -5.14 -5.80 -8.90
C ALA A 61 -6.62 -6.22 -8.94
N ASP A 62 -7.02 -6.77 -10.09
CA ASP A 62 -8.31 -7.38 -10.35
C ASP A 62 -8.32 -8.79 -9.76
N LEU A 63 -8.46 -8.84 -8.44
CA LEU A 63 -8.55 -10.06 -7.64
C LEU A 63 -10.01 -10.33 -7.27
N GLU A 64 -10.33 -11.63 -7.18
CA GLU A 64 -11.64 -12.16 -6.77
C GLU A 64 -11.69 -12.44 -5.26
N GLY A 65 -10.55 -12.74 -4.64
CA GLY A 65 -10.41 -12.98 -3.20
C GLY A 65 -10.38 -14.45 -2.80
N ASP A 66 -10.72 -15.37 -3.70
CA ASP A 66 -10.66 -16.82 -3.48
C ASP A 66 -9.32 -17.44 -3.92
N GLU A 67 -8.42 -16.64 -4.51
CA GLU A 67 -7.15 -17.12 -5.00
C GLU A 67 -6.33 -17.70 -3.85
N LYS A 68 -5.89 -18.96 -3.99
CA LYS A 68 -5.08 -19.67 -2.97
C LYS A 68 -3.83 -18.88 -2.54
N TYR A 69 -3.31 -18.03 -3.42
CA TYR A 69 -2.15 -17.18 -3.13
C TYR A 69 -2.43 -16.14 -2.04
N LEU A 70 -3.65 -15.59 -1.98
CA LEU A 70 -4.03 -14.57 -1.00
C LEU A 70 -4.08 -15.11 0.44
N LYS A 71 -4.21 -16.43 0.62
CA LYS A 71 -4.06 -17.06 1.94
C LYS A 71 -2.65 -16.91 2.52
N LYS A 72 -1.64 -16.85 1.66
CA LYS A 72 -0.22 -16.68 2.04
C LYS A 72 0.23 -15.23 1.93
N GLN A 73 -0.30 -14.52 0.94
CA GLN A 73 0.08 -13.15 0.58
C GLN A 73 -1.19 -12.29 0.46
N PRO A 74 -1.84 -11.96 1.60
CA PRO A 74 -3.03 -11.13 1.61
C PRO A 74 -2.72 -9.71 1.14
N ILE A 75 -3.76 -8.88 0.97
CA ILE A 75 -3.61 -7.46 0.64
C ILE A 75 -2.53 -6.83 1.55
N PRO A 76 -1.53 -6.10 1.01
CA PRO A 76 -0.23 -5.93 1.68
C PRO A 76 -0.22 -4.84 2.77
N TYR A 77 -1.28 -4.71 3.57
CA TYR A 77 -1.33 -3.78 4.72
C TYR A 77 -0.24 -4.09 5.75
N SER A 78 -0.01 -5.37 6.04
CA SER A 78 1.00 -5.82 7.01
C SER A 78 2.42 -5.53 6.50
N SER A 79 2.68 -5.73 5.21
CA SER A 79 3.96 -5.38 4.57
C SER A 79 4.19 -3.86 4.58
N ILE A 80 3.15 -3.04 4.33
CA ILE A 80 3.22 -1.58 4.45
C ILE A 80 3.55 -1.18 5.89
N LYS A 81 2.80 -1.68 6.90
CA LYS A 81 3.06 -1.42 8.33
C LYS A 81 4.52 -1.75 8.68
N TRP A 82 5.00 -2.92 8.25
CA TRP A 82 6.36 -3.35 8.53
C TRP A 82 7.41 -2.41 7.92
N ILE A 83 7.28 -2.04 6.63
CA ILE A 83 8.21 -1.12 5.96
C ILE A 83 8.26 0.24 6.67
N LEU A 84 7.10 0.79 7.04
CA LEU A 84 7.02 2.05 7.76
C LEU A 84 7.65 1.95 9.17
N ALA A 85 7.46 0.83 9.87
CA ALA A 85 8.03 0.57 11.19
C ALA A 85 9.56 0.48 11.16
N GLN A 86 10.17 0.10 10.03
CA GLN A 86 11.62 0.07 9.89
C GLN A 86 12.28 1.46 9.90
N ARG A 87 11.49 2.54 9.74
CA ARG A 87 11.95 3.94 9.75
C ARG A 87 13.22 4.14 8.91
N PRO A 88 13.18 3.77 7.62
CA PRO A 88 14.36 3.81 6.75
C PRO A 88 14.92 5.24 6.56
N ASP A 89 14.11 6.27 6.81
CA ASP A 89 14.52 7.67 6.84
C ASP A 89 15.49 7.99 7.98
N ASN A 90 15.39 7.30 9.12
CA ASN A 90 16.41 7.40 10.18
C ASN A 90 17.78 6.84 9.74
N LYS A 91 17.80 6.08 8.63
CA LYS A 91 19.01 5.54 7.98
C LYS A 91 19.40 6.31 6.72
N GLY A 92 18.82 7.49 6.50
CA GLY A 92 19.10 8.36 5.35
C GLY A 92 18.45 7.94 4.03
N GLN A 93 17.56 6.94 4.03
CA GLN A 93 16.85 6.53 2.82
C GLN A 93 15.60 7.40 2.60
N PHE A 94 15.36 7.77 1.34
CA PHE A 94 14.19 8.58 1.00
C PHE A 94 12.88 7.79 1.14
N LEU A 95 12.06 8.21 2.11
CA LEU A 95 10.71 7.68 2.36
C LEU A 95 9.60 8.63 1.86
N GLY A 96 9.91 9.92 1.66
CA GLY A 96 8.91 10.96 1.42
C GLY A 96 8.03 11.19 2.65
N ASN A 97 6.79 11.66 2.45
CA ASN A 97 5.75 11.68 3.48
C ASN A 97 4.64 10.68 3.11
N PRO A 98 4.70 9.42 3.60
CA PRO A 98 3.71 8.40 3.25
C PRO A 98 2.28 8.80 3.60
N ARG A 99 2.09 9.52 4.72
CA ARG A 99 0.77 9.98 5.13
C ARG A 99 0.14 10.90 4.09
N ARG A 100 0.85 11.97 3.69
CA ARG A 100 0.38 12.86 2.63
C ARG A 100 0.21 12.14 1.30
N HIS A 101 1.12 11.23 0.97
CA HIS A 101 1.00 10.43 -0.25
C HIS A 101 -0.35 9.71 -0.32
N TRP A 102 -0.77 9.01 0.74
CA TRP A 102 -2.06 8.31 0.73
C TRP A 102 -3.27 9.24 0.85
N GLN A 103 -3.13 10.37 1.55
CA GLN A 103 -4.17 11.41 1.58
C GLN A 103 -4.50 11.90 0.16
N HIS A 104 -3.48 12.33 -0.58
CA HIS A 104 -3.60 12.76 -1.98
C HIS A 104 -4.04 11.62 -2.91
N TYR A 105 -3.53 10.41 -2.68
CA TYR A 105 -3.90 9.27 -3.52
C TYR A 105 -5.38 8.93 -3.39
N ALA A 106 -5.94 9.02 -2.17
CA ALA A 106 -7.35 8.76 -1.92
C ALA A 106 -8.25 9.82 -2.58
N SER A 107 -7.90 11.11 -2.48
CA SER A 107 -8.72 12.22 -3.01
C SER A 107 -8.68 12.36 -4.54
N ARG A 108 -7.64 11.84 -5.20
CA ARG A 108 -7.44 11.94 -6.66
C ARG A 108 -7.70 10.63 -7.43
N MET A 109 -8.19 9.59 -6.76
CA MET A 109 -8.37 8.28 -7.35
C MET A 109 -9.43 8.28 -8.46
N SER A 110 -9.11 7.66 -9.59
CA SER A 110 -10.05 7.47 -10.71
C SER A 110 -9.80 6.15 -11.44
N GLY A 111 -10.70 5.83 -12.38
CA GLY A 111 -10.61 4.65 -13.24
C GLY A 111 -11.22 3.38 -12.63
N PRO A 112 -10.83 2.19 -13.13
CA PRO A 112 -11.39 0.92 -12.69
C PRO A 112 -11.26 0.74 -11.18
N ARG A 113 -12.36 0.24 -10.58
CA ARG A 113 -12.46 -0.05 -9.15
C ARG A 113 -12.04 1.12 -8.25
N ALA A 114 -12.27 2.36 -8.71
CA ALA A 114 -11.83 3.57 -7.99
C ALA A 114 -12.34 3.57 -6.54
N GLU A 115 -13.59 3.20 -6.30
CA GLU A 115 -14.18 3.25 -4.96
C GLU A 115 -13.40 2.39 -3.94
N VAL A 116 -13.23 1.09 -4.19
CA VAL A 116 -12.43 0.24 -3.29
C VAL A 116 -10.97 0.72 -3.18
N ARG A 117 -10.39 1.25 -4.26
CA ARG A 117 -9.03 1.79 -4.24
C ARG A 117 -8.90 3.04 -3.37
N ILE A 118 -9.91 3.90 -3.32
CA ILE A 118 -9.99 5.05 -2.40
C ILE A 118 -9.93 4.54 -0.96
N TRP A 119 -10.77 3.55 -0.62
CA TRP A 119 -10.81 3.00 0.74
C TRP A 119 -9.54 2.27 1.13
N ARG A 120 -8.89 1.56 0.19
CA ARG A 120 -7.55 0.99 0.39
C ARG A 120 -6.48 2.07 0.62
N ALA A 121 -6.58 3.21 -0.06
CA ALA A 121 -5.68 4.35 0.16
C ALA A 121 -5.91 4.96 1.55
N TRP A 122 -7.16 5.18 1.96
CA TRP A 122 -7.48 5.63 3.32
C TRP A 122 -7.04 4.65 4.42
N ALA A 123 -7.16 3.35 4.15
CA ALA A 123 -6.66 2.29 5.03
C ALA A 123 -5.14 2.39 5.24
N CYS A 124 -4.38 2.68 4.17
CA CYS A 124 -2.94 2.89 4.27
C CYS A 124 -2.59 4.23 4.95
N PHE A 125 -3.38 5.29 4.70
CA PHE A 125 -3.28 6.56 5.43
C PHE A 125 -3.41 6.32 6.94
N ALA A 126 -4.43 5.59 7.38
CA ALA A 126 -4.65 5.30 8.81
C ALA A 126 -3.46 4.55 9.45
N ILE A 127 -2.92 3.53 8.76
CA ILE A 127 -1.71 2.82 9.22
C ILE A 127 -0.52 3.78 9.36
N ALA A 128 -0.29 4.63 8.36
CA ALA A 128 0.79 5.61 8.39
C ALA A 128 0.59 6.66 9.50
N SER A 129 -0.65 7.09 9.73
CA SER A 129 -1.01 8.06 10.75
C SER A 129 -0.78 7.56 12.17
N LYS A 130 -1.09 6.29 12.45
CA LYS A 130 -0.79 5.68 13.75
C LYS A 130 0.69 5.45 13.99
N LEU A 131 1.43 5.07 12.96
CA LEU A 131 2.79 4.58 13.12
C LEU A 131 3.85 5.69 13.00
N LEU A 132 3.62 6.69 12.15
CA LEU A 132 4.58 7.75 11.90
C LEU A 132 4.30 8.97 12.79
N PRO A 133 5.33 9.60 13.38
CA PRO A 133 5.13 10.76 14.22
C PRO A 133 4.63 11.95 13.40
N HIS A 134 3.50 12.53 13.81
CA HIS A 134 2.87 13.66 13.12
C HIS A 134 3.83 14.84 12.91
N SER A 135 4.73 15.13 13.85
CA SER A 135 5.71 16.23 13.74
C SER A 135 6.67 16.08 12.56
N LYS A 136 6.93 14.86 12.08
CA LYS A 136 7.79 14.59 10.92
C LYS A 136 7.00 14.25 9.66
N PHE A 137 5.82 13.67 9.83
CA PHE A 137 4.95 13.21 8.75
C PHE A 137 3.56 13.84 8.90
N PRO A 138 3.45 15.17 8.86
CA PRO A 138 2.18 15.84 9.08
C PRO A 138 1.23 15.57 7.92
N ASP A 139 -0.06 15.71 8.20
CA ASP A 139 -1.13 15.71 7.20
C ASP A 139 -0.92 16.88 6.22
N ASP A 140 -1.64 16.87 5.11
CA ASP A 140 -1.71 18.03 4.22
C ASP A 140 -2.93 18.88 4.61
N TYR A 141 -2.73 19.80 5.55
CA TYR A 141 -3.77 20.70 6.03
C TYR A 141 -4.23 21.72 5.00
N GLU A 142 -3.37 22.08 4.05
CA GLU A 142 -3.72 22.97 2.95
C GLU A 142 -4.78 22.30 2.07
N GLN A 143 -4.54 21.05 1.66
CA GLN A 143 -5.55 20.25 0.95
C GLN A 143 -6.84 20.10 1.77
N ILE A 144 -6.75 19.83 3.08
CA ILE A 144 -7.94 19.69 3.93
C ILE A 144 -8.79 20.95 3.90
N ASN A 145 -8.16 22.11 4.06
CA ASN A 145 -8.86 23.39 4.14
C ASN A 145 -9.39 23.86 2.78
N GLU A 146 -8.57 23.77 1.72
CA GLU A 146 -8.91 24.29 0.40
C GLU A 146 -9.89 23.40 -0.35
N GLU A 147 -9.78 22.08 -0.20
CA GLU A 147 -10.63 21.11 -0.89
C GLU A 147 -11.81 20.63 -0.02
N GLY A 148 -11.88 21.06 1.24
CA GLY A 148 -12.88 20.58 2.20
C GLY A 148 -12.77 19.08 2.44
N LEU A 149 -11.54 18.53 2.41
CA LEU A 149 -11.32 17.08 2.48
C LEU A 149 -11.67 16.55 3.87
N ILE A 150 -12.65 15.64 3.91
CA ILE A 150 -13.02 14.93 5.14
C ILE A 150 -12.16 13.66 5.22
N ILE A 151 -11.33 13.58 6.27
CA ILE A 151 -10.58 12.37 6.59
C ILE A 151 -11.55 11.36 7.24
N PRO A 152 -11.75 10.17 6.65
CA PRO A 152 -12.71 9.20 7.18
C PRO A 152 -12.22 8.60 8.49
N SER A 153 -13.17 8.16 9.32
CA SER A 153 -12.86 7.45 10.56
C SER A 153 -12.38 6.02 10.31
N GLU A 154 -11.68 5.43 11.28
CA GLU A 154 -11.27 4.01 11.19
C GLU A 154 -12.48 3.07 11.03
N THR A 155 -13.59 3.35 11.71
CA THR A 155 -14.84 2.59 11.57
C THR A 155 -15.39 2.67 10.15
N GLU A 156 -15.43 3.87 9.57
CA GLU A 156 -15.92 4.06 8.20
C GLU A 156 -15.05 3.33 7.17
N ILE A 157 -13.72 3.41 7.31
CA ILE A 157 -12.79 2.65 6.48
C ILE A 157 -13.04 1.14 6.64
N SER A 158 -13.20 0.66 7.87
CA SER A 158 -13.48 -0.76 8.15
C SER A 158 -14.74 -1.25 7.45
N ASP A 159 -15.83 -0.50 7.56
CA ASP A 159 -17.12 -0.85 6.97
C ASP A 159 -17.04 -0.84 5.44
N LYS A 160 -16.38 0.15 4.86
CA LYS A 160 -16.22 0.26 3.40
C LYS A 160 -15.33 -0.83 2.84
N LEU A 161 -14.25 -1.21 3.53
CA LEU A 161 -13.45 -2.37 3.16
C LEU A 161 -14.23 -3.69 3.30
N LYS A 162 -15.14 -3.80 4.27
CA LYS A 162 -15.99 -4.99 4.43
C LYS A 162 -17.00 -5.14 3.29
N ILE A 163 -17.52 -4.02 2.78
CA ILE A 163 -18.52 -3.98 1.71
C ILE A 163 -17.88 -4.12 0.32
N LEU A 164 -16.76 -3.42 0.07
CA LEU A 164 -16.18 -3.25 -1.27
C LEU A 164 -14.88 -4.04 -1.48
N GLY A 165 -14.21 -4.43 -0.40
CA GLY A 165 -12.95 -5.15 -0.42
C GLY A 165 -13.09 -6.65 -0.65
N LEU A 166 -11.96 -7.35 -0.58
CA LEU A 166 -11.92 -8.81 -0.65
C LEU A 166 -12.46 -9.43 0.66
N PRO A 167 -12.87 -10.71 0.63
CA PRO A 167 -13.22 -11.44 1.83
C PRO A 167 -12.12 -11.33 2.90
N SER A 168 -12.52 -10.96 4.13
CA SER A 168 -11.63 -10.73 5.27
C SER A 168 -10.65 -9.56 5.17
N GLU A 169 -10.69 -8.75 4.11
CA GLU A 169 -9.76 -7.62 3.92
C GLU A 169 -9.86 -6.60 5.07
N SER A 170 -11.09 -6.24 5.48
CA SER A 170 -11.32 -5.33 6.61
C SER A 170 -10.74 -5.86 7.93
N VAL A 171 -10.86 -7.18 8.18
CA VAL A 171 -10.29 -7.83 9.37
C VAL A 171 -8.75 -7.78 9.32
N GLN A 172 -8.16 -8.10 8.17
CA GLN A 172 -6.72 -8.06 7.97
C GLN A 172 -6.14 -6.65 8.15
N TRP A 173 -6.84 -5.64 7.63
CA TRP A 173 -6.48 -4.24 7.82
C TRP A 173 -6.55 -3.81 9.29
N ASN A 174 -7.62 -4.16 10.01
CA ASN A 174 -7.76 -3.82 11.43
C ASN A 174 -6.64 -4.38 12.30
N LEU A 175 -6.11 -5.57 11.99
CA LEU A 175 -4.93 -6.14 12.66
C LEU A 175 -3.64 -5.33 12.42
N CYS A 176 -3.64 -4.45 11.43
CA CYS A 176 -2.50 -3.60 11.07
C CYS A 176 -2.57 -2.19 11.67
N LEU A 177 -3.70 -1.79 12.27
CA LEU A 177 -3.77 -0.57 13.08
C LEU A 177 -3.03 -0.72 14.41
#